data_AF-A0A935R0M0-F1
#
_entry.id   AF-A0A935R0M0-F1
#
_cell.length_a   1.000
_cell.length_b   1.000
_cell.length_c   1.000
_cell.angle_alpha   90.00
_cell.angle_beta   90.00
_cell.angle_gamma   90.00
#
_symmetry.space_group_name_H-M   'P 1'
#
loop_
_entity.id
_entity.type
_entity.pdbx_description
1 polymer ?
#
loop_
_entity_poly.entity_id
_entity_poly.type
_entity_poly.pdbx_seq_one_letter_code
_entity_poly.pdbx_strand_id
1 'polypeptide(L)'
;MTDMSAGPRIVREFLHTASSFVFDSHPEADPLDQAHDHQIRVRYPRGGTHKKHGKTLAFSSARPVLSQLAEKKSELLSVRASCAAVLQVFASIRFLDLDPDAMRQPSQPGQLILGDRGENLSSVLQGSVRTSGRRRPCWSGCAR
;
A
#
# COMPACT_ATOMS: atom_id res chain seq x y z
N MET A 1 -27.47 20.63 -0.94
CA MET A 1 -26.50 21.59 -0.38
C MET A 1 -25.22 20.83 -0.15
N THR A 2 -24.32 20.87 -1.13
CA THR A 2 -23.00 20.24 -1.08
C THR A 2 -22.07 21.21 -0.36
N ASP A 3 -21.67 20.86 0.85
CA ASP A 3 -20.75 21.64 1.67
C ASP A 3 -19.37 21.68 1.00
N MET A 4 -19.05 22.82 0.36
CA MET A 4 -17.77 23.05 -0.32
C MET A 4 -16.61 23.34 0.67
N SER A 5 -16.85 23.23 1.98
CA SER A 5 -15.82 23.44 3.02
C SER A 5 -15.11 22.15 3.46
N ALA A 6 -15.68 20.98 3.18
CA ALA A 6 -15.08 19.71 3.57
C ALA A 6 -13.99 19.30 2.57
N GLY A 7 -12.72 19.32 3.00
CA GLY A 7 -11.59 18.80 2.22
C GLY A 7 -11.75 17.33 1.81
N PRO A 8 -10.78 16.76 1.08
CA PRO A 8 -10.85 15.37 0.64
C PRO A 8 -11.08 14.44 1.84
N ARG A 9 -12.09 13.58 1.73
CA ARG A 9 -12.48 12.65 2.79
C ARG A 9 -12.30 11.21 2.34
N ILE A 10 -11.94 10.36 3.29
CA ILE A 10 -11.77 8.94 3.08
C ILE A 10 -13.12 8.26 3.24
N VAL A 11 -13.60 7.71 2.13
CA VAL A 11 -14.88 7.00 2.06
C VAL A 11 -14.69 5.51 2.31
N ARG A 12 -13.56 4.94 1.86
CA ARG A 12 -13.28 3.50 1.98
C ARG A 12 -11.80 3.25 2.19
N GLU A 13 -11.48 2.32 3.08
CA GLU A 13 -10.10 1.94 3.38
C GLU A 13 -10.09 0.53 3.98
N PHE A 14 -9.12 -0.28 3.56
CA PHE A 14 -8.94 -1.64 4.06
C PHE A 14 -7.45 -2.01 3.99
N LEU A 15 -7.02 -2.87 4.91
CA LEU A 15 -5.70 -3.47 4.89
C LEU A 15 -5.84 -4.97 5.04
N HIS A 16 -5.47 -5.70 3.99
CA HIS A 16 -5.59 -7.15 3.93
C HIS A 16 -4.21 -7.81 3.84
N THR A 17 -4.11 -8.99 4.45
CA THR A 17 -3.02 -9.96 4.24
C THR A 17 -3.56 -11.12 3.40
N ALA A 18 -2.69 -12.01 2.93
CA ALA A 18 -3.09 -13.13 2.09
C ALA A 18 -4.15 -14.05 2.72
N SER A 19 -4.20 -14.13 4.05
CA SER A 19 -5.08 -15.06 4.80
C SER A 19 -6.18 -14.38 5.61
N SER A 20 -6.08 -13.08 5.86
CA SER A 20 -7.05 -12.35 6.69
C SER A 20 -6.93 -10.84 6.49
N PHE A 21 -7.93 -10.06 6.91
CA PHE A 21 -7.81 -8.61 6.98
C PHE A 21 -7.31 -8.14 8.35
N VAL A 22 -6.55 -7.04 8.36
CA VAL A 22 -6.15 -6.31 9.57
C VAL A 22 -7.28 -5.38 9.98
N PHE A 23 -7.81 -4.60 9.04
CA PHE A 23 -9.03 -3.81 9.22
C PHE A 23 -9.75 -3.61 7.89
N ASP A 24 -11.06 -3.38 7.95
CA ASP A 24 -11.90 -3.09 6.79
C ASP A 24 -13.05 -2.16 7.16
N SER A 25 -13.28 -1.10 6.37
CA SER A 25 -14.46 -0.23 6.54
C SER A 25 -15.72 -0.76 5.87
N HIS A 26 -15.58 -1.60 4.85
CA HIS A 26 -16.69 -2.12 4.05
C HIS A 26 -16.54 -3.64 3.86
N PRO A 27 -16.60 -4.43 4.95
CA PRO A 27 -16.57 -5.88 4.84
C PRO A 27 -17.78 -6.37 4.03
N GLU A 28 -17.55 -7.30 3.11
CA GLU A 28 -18.62 -7.89 2.28
C GLU A 28 -19.65 -8.63 3.15
N ALA A 29 -19.17 -9.34 4.17
CA ALA A 29 -20.00 -9.98 5.16
C ALA A 29 -20.29 -9.02 6.31
N ASP A 30 -21.55 -8.60 6.42
CA ASP A 30 -22.08 -7.70 7.47
C ASP A 30 -21.49 -6.27 7.40
N PRO A 31 -21.95 -5.46 6.43
CA PRO A 31 -21.44 -4.11 6.20
C PRO A 31 -21.70 -3.19 7.39
N LEU A 32 -20.76 -2.28 7.63
CA LEU A 32 -20.91 -1.26 8.67
C LEU A 32 -21.75 -0.09 8.14
N ASP A 33 -22.60 0.45 9.00
CA ASP A 33 -23.25 1.74 8.74
C ASP A 33 -22.24 2.89 8.85
N GLN A 34 -22.03 3.57 7.72
CA GLN A 34 -21.07 4.68 7.53
C GLN A 34 -21.76 6.06 7.48
N ALA A 35 -22.96 6.20 8.05
CA ALA A 35 -23.76 7.44 7.99
C ALA A 35 -23.14 8.72 8.59
N HIS A 36 -21.90 8.69 9.10
CA HIS A 36 -21.28 9.84 9.77
C HIS A 36 -20.38 10.61 8.80
N ASP A 37 -20.74 11.87 8.50
CA ASP A 37 -20.04 12.69 7.48
C ASP A 37 -18.53 12.91 7.75
N HIS A 38 -18.10 12.86 9.02
CA HIS A 38 -16.72 13.16 9.43
C HIS A 38 -15.96 11.97 10.01
N GLN A 39 -16.56 10.76 9.97
CA GLN A 39 -15.94 9.58 10.55
C GLN A 39 -16.02 8.39 9.61
N ILE A 40 -14.98 7.59 9.61
CA ILE A 40 -14.97 6.28 8.97
C ILE A 40 -14.91 5.21 10.06
N ARG A 41 -15.81 4.26 9.99
CA ARG A 41 -15.81 3.09 10.88
C ARG A 41 -15.07 1.95 10.23
N VAL A 42 -14.23 1.27 10.99
CA VAL A 42 -13.52 0.07 10.55
C VAL A 42 -13.74 -1.07 11.52
N ARG A 43 -13.66 -2.28 10.99
CA ARG A 43 -13.81 -3.53 11.72
C ARG A 43 -12.53 -4.34 11.66
N TYR A 44 -12.19 -4.95 12.79
CA TYR A 44 -11.14 -5.95 12.93
C TYR A 44 -11.62 -7.36 12.61
N PRO A 45 -10.71 -8.29 12.31
CA PRO A 45 -11.04 -9.70 12.20
C PRO A 45 -11.73 -10.20 13.47
N ARG A 46 -12.62 -11.20 13.30
CA ARG A 46 -13.33 -11.84 14.40
C ARG A 46 -12.34 -12.53 15.32
N GLY A 47 -12.46 -12.31 16.63
CA GLY A 47 -11.53 -12.90 17.60
C GLY A 47 -11.85 -12.49 19.04
N GLY A 48 -11.29 -13.23 20.00
CA GLY A 48 -11.42 -12.95 21.43
C GLY A 48 -12.89 -12.87 21.89
N THR A 49 -13.25 -11.75 22.50
CA THR A 49 -14.61 -11.42 22.96
C THR A 49 -15.57 -11.05 21.83
N HIS A 50 -15.06 -10.70 20.65
CA HIS A 50 -15.85 -10.22 19.50
C HIS A 50 -15.96 -11.30 18.39
N LYS A 51 -16.40 -12.50 18.75
CA LYS A 51 -16.47 -13.65 17.82
C LYS A 51 -17.51 -13.52 16.71
N LYS A 52 -18.62 -12.80 16.96
CA LYS A 52 -19.73 -12.67 16.00
C LYS A 52 -19.41 -11.67 14.88
N HIS A 53 -19.01 -10.45 15.24
CA HIS A 53 -18.86 -9.34 14.29
C HIS A 53 -17.46 -8.71 14.26
N GLY A 54 -16.54 -9.08 15.15
CA GLY A 54 -15.26 -8.37 15.30
C GLY A 54 -15.39 -7.03 16.06
N LYS A 55 -14.26 -6.46 16.45
CA LYS A 55 -14.21 -5.15 17.13
C LYS A 55 -14.40 -4.05 16.09
N THR A 56 -15.29 -3.10 16.34
CA THR A 56 -15.50 -1.92 15.49
C THR A 56 -14.92 -0.68 16.15
N LEU A 57 -14.27 0.18 15.37
CA LEU A 57 -13.75 1.47 15.82
C LEU A 57 -14.13 2.57 14.83
N ALA A 58 -14.28 3.79 15.33
CA ALA A 58 -14.46 4.99 14.52
C ALA A 58 -13.18 5.81 14.49
N PHE A 59 -12.87 6.36 13.32
CA PHE A 59 -11.70 7.20 13.05
C PHE A 59 -12.15 8.46 12.29
N SER A 60 -11.31 9.50 12.29
CA SER A 60 -11.57 10.70 11.49
C SER A 60 -11.51 10.35 10.00
N SER A 61 -12.48 10.79 9.20
CA SER A 61 -12.45 10.61 7.74
C SER A 61 -11.49 11.58 7.03
N ALA A 62 -10.92 12.55 7.75
CA ALA A 62 -9.97 13.52 7.21
C ALA A 62 -8.53 12.98 7.10
N ARG A 63 -8.21 11.85 7.75
CA ARG A 63 -6.87 11.22 7.73
C ARG A 63 -6.99 9.72 7.49
N PRO A 64 -6.01 9.08 6.82
CA PRO A 64 -6.00 7.62 6.66
C PRO A 64 -6.08 6.89 8.00
N VAL A 65 -6.93 5.87 8.05
CA VAL A 65 -7.05 4.95 9.19
C VAL A 65 -5.72 4.27 9.43
N LEU A 66 -4.99 3.90 8.38
CA LEU A 66 -3.64 3.34 8.43
C LEU A 66 -2.70 4.19 9.33
N SER A 67 -2.67 5.51 9.11
CA SER A 67 -1.83 6.44 9.87
C SER A 67 -2.32 6.61 11.30
N GLN A 68 -3.64 6.76 11.48
CA GLN A 68 -4.24 6.90 12.81
C GLN A 68 -3.99 5.64 13.67
N LEU A 69 -4.05 4.45 13.08
CA LEU A 69 -3.79 3.18 13.77
C LEU A 69 -2.33 3.01 14.17
N ALA A 70 -1.37 3.44 13.35
CA ALA A 70 0.04 3.37 13.70
C ALA A 70 0.36 4.22 14.96
N GLU A 71 -0.27 5.40 15.06
CA GLU A 71 -0.08 6.36 16.16
C GLU A 71 -0.81 5.95 17.46
N LYS A 72 -1.94 5.23 17.35
CA LYS A 72 -2.82 4.95 18.49
C LYS A 72 -2.26 3.86 19.42
N LYS A 73 -1.69 4.28 20.57
CA LYS A 73 -1.05 3.40 21.55
C LYS A 73 -1.97 2.35 22.20
N SER A 74 -3.28 2.58 22.24
CA SER A 74 -4.25 1.68 22.88
C SER A 74 -4.65 0.46 22.03
N GLU A 75 -4.20 0.38 20.77
CA GLU A 75 -4.50 -0.75 19.90
C GLU A 75 -3.45 -1.87 20.01
N LEU A 76 -3.84 -3.06 19.53
CA LEU A 76 -3.01 -4.26 19.52
C LEU A 76 -1.66 -3.98 18.84
N LEU A 77 -0.58 -4.44 19.48
CA LEU A 77 0.79 -4.25 18.98
C LEU A 77 0.97 -4.80 17.55
N SER A 78 0.33 -5.94 17.24
CA SER A 78 0.37 -6.55 15.90
C SER A 78 -0.27 -5.68 14.81
N VAL A 79 -1.41 -5.04 15.12
CA VAL A 79 -2.09 -4.11 14.21
C VAL A 79 -1.20 -2.90 13.96
N ARG A 80 -0.67 -2.29 15.03
CA ARG A 80 0.21 -1.12 14.94
C ARG A 80 1.47 -1.41 14.14
N ALA A 81 2.11 -2.55 14.41
CA ALA A 81 3.31 -2.97 13.70
C ALA A 81 3.03 -3.19 12.21
N SER A 82 1.89 -3.80 11.87
CA SER A 82 1.48 -4.01 10.48
C SER A 82 1.26 -2.68 9.75
N CYS A 83 0.52 -1.74 10.36
CA CYS A 83 0.31 -0.41 9.77
C CYS A 83 1.62 0.37 9.62
N ALA A 84 2.50 0.32 10.62
CA ALA A 84 3.81 0.97 10.56
C ALA A 84 4.69 0.39 9.44
N ALA A 85 4.69 -0.93 9.26
CA ALA A 85 5.43 -1.59 8.18
C ALA A 85 4.93 -1.13 6.80
N VAL A 86 3.62 -1.03 6.60
CA VAL A 86 3.04 -0.52 5.34
C VAL A 86 3.41 0.95 5.11
N LEU A 87 3.34 1.80 6.14
CA LEU A 87 3.74 3.20 6.04
C LEU A 87 5.24 3.35 5.68
N GLN A 88 6.10 2.48 6.20
CA GLN A 88 7.52 2.45 5.83
C GLN A 88 7.72 2.07 4.36
N VAL A 89 6.94 1.11 3.85
CA VAL A 89 6.97 0.77 2.42
C VAL A 89 6.47 1.94 1.57
N PHE A 90 5.40 2.61 1.97
CA PHE A 90 4.92 3.79 1.23
C PHE A 90 5.92 4.94 1.25
N ALA A 91 6.63 5.13 2.36
CA ALA A 91 7.71 6.12 2.44
C ALA A 91 8.92 5.77 1.56
N SER A 92 9.10 4.50 1.18
CA SER A 92 10.19 4.08 0.29
C SER A 92 9.82 4.13 -1.20
N ILE A 93 8.54 4.35 -1.53
CA ILE A 93 8.12 4.56 -2.91
C ILE A 93 8.66 5.91 -3.38
N ARG A 94 9.61 5.86 -4.33
CA ARG A 94 10.06 7.04 -5.05
C ARG A 94 9.17 7.25 -6.26
N PHE A 95 8.55 8.42 -6.35
CA PHE A 95 7.90 8.84 -7.58
C PHE A 95 8.98 9.18 -8.60
N LEU A 96 8.84 8.61 -9.80
CA LEU A 96 9.68 8.96 -10.93
C LEU A 96 9.15 10.28 -11.50
N ASP A 97 9.88 11.38 -11.32
CA ASP A 97 9.57 12.63 -12.00
C ASP A 97 10.01 12.49 -13.46
N LEU A 98 9.06 12.19 -14.33
CA LEU A 98 9.29 12.10 -15.75
C LEU A 98 9.50 13.50 -16.33
N ASP A 99 10.76 13.83 -16.64
CA ASP A 99 11.10 15.01 -17.41
C ASP A 99 10.96 14.68 -18.91
N PRO A 100 10.04 15.34 -19.65
CA PRO A 100 9.80 15.03 -21.07
C PRO A 100 11.04 15.27 -21.93
N ASP A 101 11.96 16.16 -21.53
CA ASP A 101 13.21 16.38 -22.26
C ASP A 101 14.22 15.25 -21.96
N ALA A 102 14.24 14.71 -20.74
CA ALA A 102 15.05 13.55 -20.39
C ALA A 102 14.56 12.26 -21.08
N MET A 103 13.24 12.10 -21.25
CA MET A 103 12.65 10.98 -21.99
C MET A 103 12.97 11.00 -23.49
N ARG A 104 13.25 12.18 -24.06
CA ARG A 104 13.65 12.34 -25.47
C ARG A 104 15.12 12.01 -25.71
N GLN A 105 15.92 11.89 -24.65
CA GLN A 105 17.31 11.49 -24.81
C GLN A 105 17.41 10.01 -25.16
N PRO A 106 18.17 9.66 -26.22
CA PRO A 106 18.38 8.27 -26.58
C PRO A 106 19.12 7.56 -25.45
N SER A 107 18.59 6.43 -24.99
CA SER A 107 19.21 5.64 -23.93
C SER A 107 20.50 5.00 -24.45
N GLN A 108 21.58 5.09 -23.68
CA GLN A 108 22.83 4.46 -24.09
C GLN A 108 22.78 2.94 -23.83
N PRO A 109 23.22 2.10 -24.79
CA PRO A 109 23.28 0.65 -24.59
C PRO A 109 24.27 0.31 -23.47
N GLY A 110 23.83 -0.48 -22.48
CA GLY A 110 24.67 -0.96 -21.38
C GLY A 110 24.48 -0.21 -20.05
N GLN A 111 23.76 0.91 -20.03
CA GLN A 111 23.43 1.62 -18.79
C GLN A 111 22.15 1.04 -18.17
N LEU A 112 22.30 0.30 -17.07
CA LEU A 112 21.21 -0.35 -16.31
C LEU A 112 20.74 0.47 -15.10
N ILE A 113 21.23 1.69 -14.94
CA ILE A 113 20.85 2.59 -13.85
C ILE A 113 19.84 3.59 -14.39
N LEU A 114 18.65 3.63 -13.78
CA LEU A 114 17.62 4.63 -14.05
C LEU A 114 18.02 5.94 -13.37
N GLY A 115 18.09 7.03 -14.14
CA GLY A 115 18.29 8.36 -13.57
C GLY A 115 17.03 8.85 -12.85
N ASP A 116 17.20 9.74 -11.86
CA ASP A 116 16.08 10.28 -11.05
C ASP A 116 15.02 11.03 -11.89
N ARG A 117 15.35 11.43 -13.13
CA ARG A 117 14.45 12.14 -14.07
C ARG A 117 13.91 11.28 -15.24
N GLY A 118 14.08 9.96 -15.18
CA GLY A 118 13.61 9.06 -16.24
C GLY A 118 14.58 8.85 -17.40
N GLU A 119 15.84 9.28 -17.25
CA GLU A 119 16.93 8.94 -18.16
C GLU A 119 17.14 7.41 -18.19
N ASN A 120 17.46 6.87 -19.38
CA ASN A 120 17.73 5.43 -19.56
C ASN A 120 16.56 4.50 -19.22
N LEU A 121 15.34 5.01 -19.12
CA LEU A 121 14.14 4.22 -18.83
C LEU A 121 13.96 3.04 -19.80
N SER A 122 14.23 3.24 -21.10
CA SER A 122 14.09 2.17 -22.10
C SER A 122 15.09 1.02 -21.91
N SER A 123 16.36 1.32 -21.64
CA SER A 123 17.41 0.33 -21.36
C SER A 123 17.15 -0.46 -20.07
N VAL A 124 16.70 0.22 -19.01
CA VAL A 124 16.37 -0.41 -17.71
C VAL A 124 15.15 -1.31 -17.82
N LEU A 125 14.10 -0.87 -18.51
CA LEU A 125 12.90 -1.69 -18.76
C LEU A 125 13.24 -2.92 -19.60
N GLN A 126 14.05 -2.77 -20.65
CA GLN A 126 14.49 -3.90 -21.47
C GLN A 126 15.34 -4.90 -20.66
N GLY A 127 16.25 -4.42 -19.80
CA GLY A 127 17.02 -5.26 -18.89
C GLY A 127 16.14 -6.00 -17.86
N SER A 128 15.09 -5.35 -17.35
CA SER A 128 14.16 -5.92 -16.36
C SER A 128 13.21 -6.96 -16.97
N VAL A 129 12.76 -6.76 -18.20
CA VAL A 129 11.95 -7.76 -18.94
C VAL A 129 12.77 -9.02 -19.24
N ARG A 130 14.06 -8.86 -19.55
CA ARG A 130 14.95 -9.99 -19.83
C ARG A 130 15.25 -10.85 -18.59
N THR A 131 15.19 -10.28 -17.38
CA THR A 131 15.38 -11.01 -16.11
C THR A 131 14.08 -11.63 -15.58
N SER A 132 12.91 -11.03 -15.81
CA SER A 132 11.61 -11.57 -15.36
C SER A 132 11.13 -12.81 -16.13
N GLY A 133 11.70 -13.08 -17.31
CA GLY A 133 11.50 -14.33 -18.07
C GLY A 133 12.40 -15.49 -17.64
N ARG A 134 13.39 -15.30 -16.75
CA ARG A 134 14.38 -16.33 -16.43
C ARG A 134 13.98 -17.15 -15.21
N ARG A 135 12.95 -17.99 -15.35
CA ARG A 135 12.74 -19.12 -14.44
C ARG A 135 13.77 -20.23 -14.71
N ARG A 136 14.83 -20.24 -13.88
CA ARG A 136 15.67 -21.39 -13.41
C ARG A 136 16.59 -22.08 -14.46
N PRO A 137 17.63 -22.87 -14.07
CA PRO A 137 18.01 -23.37 -12.74
C PRO A 137 19.48 -23.14 -12.32
N CYS A 138 19.73 -23.23 -11.00
CA CYS A 138 21.02 -23.61 -10.45
C CYS A 138 21.39 -25.01 -10.97
N TRP A 139 22.46 -25.13 -11.74
CA TRP A 139 23.18 -26.39 -11.95
C TRP A 139 24.58 -26.21 -11.36
N SER A 140 24.70 -26.51 -10.07
CA SER A 140 25.97 -26.87 -9.46
C SER A 140 26.31 -28.29 -9.92
N GLY A 141 27.30 -28.41 -10.79
CA GLY A 141 27.75 -29.71 -11.28
C GLY A 141 28.75 -29.61 -12.43
N CYS A 142 29.97 -29.14 -12.14
CA CYS A 142 31.14 -29.53 -12.93
C CYS A 142 32.23 -29.98 -11.96
N ALA A 143 32.58 -31.25 -12.13
CA ALA A 143 33.52 -32.03 -11.36
C ALA A 143 34.95 -31.49 -11.46
N ARG A 144 35.72 -31.75 -10.42
CA ARG A 144 37.16 -32.03 -10.51
C ARG A 144 37.33 -33.54 -10.43
#